data_AF-A0A920NN13-F1
#
_entry.id   AF-A0A920NN13-F1
#
_cell.length_a   1.000
_cell.length_b   1.000
_cell.length_c   1.000
_cell.angle_alpha   90.00
_cell.angle_beta   90.00
_cell.angle_gamma   90.00
#
_symmetry.space_group_name_H-M   'P 1'
#
loop_
_entity.id
_entity.type
_entity.pdbx_description
1 polymer ?
#
loop_
_entity_poly.entity_id
_entity_poly.type
_entity_poly.pdbx_seq_one_letter_code
_entity_poly.pdbx_strand_id
1 'polypeptide(L)'
;MVARPGLIDALVYNPATAATLTGSNFVIHHSNYFVDMSFDYMSFTYNVPAIGTFSVGLLGVLSGDIEETTELQPLGTGRTFTANDFAGFLSFARSITDKFSGGGTIKYVMQNIDKLTASGIAFDMGAIYNVGLFYDLTIGFSIKNFGGDMNYEGENLQESIQLSDNFSKKRM
;
A
#
# COMPACT_ATOMS: atom_id res chain seq x y z
N MET A 1 16.14 0.89 -0.96
CA MET A 1 15.33 -0.31 -0.66
C MET A 1 14.97 -1.10 -1.93
N VAL A 2 14.58 -0.46 -3.04
CA VAL A 2 14.20 -1.13 -4.31
C VAL A 2 15.29 -2.05 -4.91
N ALA A 3 16.57 -1.72 -4.73
CA ALA A 3 17.71 -2.47 -5.28
C ALA A 3 18.55 -3.19 -4.20
N ARG A 4 18.06 -3.28 -2.95
CA ARG A 4 18.81 -3.91 -1.86
C ARG A 4 18.29 -5.34 -1.64
N PRO A 5 19.03 -6.38 -2.08
CA PRO A 5 18.65 -7.76 -1.80
C PRO A 5 18.77 -8.09 -0.30
N GLY A 6 18.04 -9.10 0.14
CA GLY A 6 18.24 -9.74 1.45
C GLY A 6 17.56 -9.06 2.64
N LEU A 7 16.71 -8.05 2.41
CA LEU A 7 15.87 -7.46 3.45
C LEU A 7 14.41 -7.83 3.21
N ILE A 8 13.78 -8.43 4.22
CA ILE A 8 12.34 -8.78 4.19
C ILE A 8 11.45 -7.52 4.11
N ASP A 9 11.87 -6.40 4.71
CA ASP A 9 11.17 -5.12 4.62
C ASP A 9 11.20 -4.51 3.22
N ALA A 10 12.15 -4.92 2.38
CA ALA A 10 12.25 -4.39 1.02
C ALA A 10 11.18 -4.98 0.08
N LEU A 11 10.49 -6.06 0.50
CA LEU A 11 9.45 -6.74 -0.29
C LEU A 11 8.30 -5.81 -0.67
N VAL A 12 7.85 -4.95 0.28
CA VAL A 12 6.79 -3.95 0.04
C VAL A 12 7.19 -2.89 -1.02
N TYR A 13 8.49 -2.77 -1.29
CA TYR A 13 9.02 -1.87 -2.31
C TYR A 13 9.28 -2.57 -3.64
N ASN A 14 9.82 -3.79 -3.61
CA ASN A 14 10.15 -4.58 -4.78
C ASN A 14 10.06 -6.08 -4.43
N PRO A 15 9.12 -6.85 -5.02
CA PRO A 15 8.98 -8.26 -4.69
C PRO A 15 10.21 -9.10 -5.04
N ALA A 16 11.03 -8.69 -6.02
CA ALA A 16 12.24 -9.43 -6.38
C ALA A 16 13.29 -9.48 -5.28
N THR A 17 13.21 -8.65 -4.23
CA THR A 17 14.15 -8.69 -3.09
C THR A 17 14.01 -9.98 -2.28
N ALA A 18 12.83 -10.62 -2.30
CA ALA A 18 12.59 -11.86 -1.58
C ALA A 18 13.33 -13.06 -2.19
N ALA A 19 13.76 -12.97 -3.45
CA ALA A 19 14.48 -14.03 -4.14
C ALA A 19 15.81 -14.42 -3.46
N THR A 20 16.42 -13.49 -2.72
CA THR A 20 17.71 -13.72 -2.04
C THR A 20 17.55 -14.08 -0.56
N LEU A 21 16.31 -14.17 -0.05
CA LEU A 21 16.06 -14.62 1.32
C LEU A 21 16.19 -16.14 1.39
N THR A 22 16.80 -16.63 2.46
CA THR A 22 17.00 -18.06 2.71
C THR A 22 16.19 -18.52 3.91
N GLY A 23 15.65 -19.74 3.85
CA GLY A 23 14.86 -20.33 4.94
C GLY A 23 13.54 -19.60 5.22
N SER A 24 13.09 -19.67 6.47
CA SER A 24 11.88 -19.01 6.95
C SER A 24 12.23 -17.66 7.60
N ASN A 25 11.56 -16.60 7.18
CA ASN A 25 11.75 -15.26 7.69
C ASN A 25 10.39 -14.66 8.06
N PHE A 26 10.36 -13.86 9.12
CA PHE A 26 9.15 -13.20 9.60
C PHE A 26 9.49 -11.77 10.00
N VAL A 27 8.58 -10.84 9.74
CA VAL A 27 8.72 -9.46 10.15
C VAL A 27 7.40 -8.84 10.54
N ILE A 28 7.47 -7.97 11.54
CA ILE A 28 6.43 -7.04 11.94
C ILE A 28 7.10 -5.67 12.01
N HIS A 29 6.44 -4.67 11.46
CA HIS A 29 6.90 -3.30 11.44
C HIS A 29 5.71 -2.38 11.73
N HIS A 30 5.93 -1.45 12.66
CA HIS A 30 5.00 -0.38 12.99
C HIS A 30 5.79 0.93 12.95
N SER A 31 5.27 1.93 12.25
CA SER A 31 5.84 3.27 12.21
C SER A 31 4.75 4.31 12.33
N ASN A 32 4.97 5.27 13.22
CA ASN A 32 4.20 6.52 13.18
C ASN A 32 4.56 7.30 11.93
N TYR A 33 3.57 7.97 11.36
CA TYR A 33 3.68 8.85 10.21
C TYR A 33 3.18 10.25 10.61
N PHE A 34 3.02 11.16 9.66
CA PHE A 34 2.60 12.52 9.97
C PHE A 34 1.13 12.55 10.42
N VAL A 35 0.77 13.48 11.31
CA VAL A 35 -0.62 13.77 11.69
C VAL A 35 -1.36 12.53 12.22
N ASP A 36 -0.78 11.89 13.24
CA ASP A 36 -1.31 10.71 13.94
C ASP A 36 -1.57 9.46 13.08
N MET A 37 -1.16 9.50 11.82
CA MET A 37 -1.23 8.34 10.94
C MET A 37 -0.20 7.28 11.35
N SER A 38 -0.51 6.01 11.10
CA SER A 38 0.42 4.89 11.28
C SER A 38 0.56 4.04 10.03
N PHE A 39 1.72 3.42 9.88
CA PHE A 39 2.02 2.41 8.88
C PHE A 39 2.36 1.08 9.56
N ASP A 40 1.54 0.07 9.30
CA ASP A 40 1.68 -1.27 9.83
C ASP A 40 1.98 -2.26 8.71
N TYR A 41 2.93 -3.15 8.95
CA TYR A 41 3.33 -4.18 7.99
C TYR A 41 3.71 -5.46 8.71
N MET A 42 3.20 -6.58 8.22
CA MET A 42 3.58 -7.90 8.70
C MET A 42 3.73 -8.85 7.52
N SER A 43 4.80 -9.64 7.50
CA SER A 43 5.01 -10.63 6.46
C SER A 43 5.72 -11.87 6.97
N PHE A 44 5.27 -13.02 6.48
CA PHE A 44 5.97 -14.28 6.57
C PHE A 44 6.49 -14.65 5.18
N THR A 45 7.74 -15.10 5.11
CA THR A 45 8.44 -15.47 3.88
C THR A 45 9.08 -16.84 4.07
N TYR A 46 8.89 -17.72 3.10
CA TYR A 46 9.48 -19.04 3.08
C TYR A 46 10.16 -19.32 1.74
N ASN A 47 11.46 -19.60 1.80
CA ASN A 47 12.23 -20.02 0.63
C ASN A 47 12.17 -21.54 0.46
N VAL A 48 11.73 -21.99 -0.71
CA VAL A 48 11.78 -23.38 -1.14
C VAL A 48 12.96 -23.55 -2.09
N PRO A 49 14.01 -24.30 -1.71
CA PRO A 49 15.18 -24.52 -2.55
C PRO A 49 14.78 -25.00 -3.95
N ALA A 50 15.47 -24.48 -4.98
CA ALA A 50 15.23 -24.75 -6.41
C ALA A 50 13.87 -24.29 -7.00
N ILE A 51 12.90 -23.88 -6.18
CA ILE A 51 11.60 -23.35 -6.64
C ILE A 51 11.59 -21.83 -6.58
N GLY A 52 11.91 -21.25 -5.42
CA GLY A 52 11.84 -19.81 -5.18
C GLY A 52 11.31 -19.49 -3.79
N THR A 53 11.03 -18.21 -3.56
CA THR A 53 10.58 -17.68 -2.28
C THR A 53 9.12 -17.28 -2.38
N PHE A 54 8.31 -17.76 -1.45
CA PHE A 54 6.91 -17.36 -1.28
C PHE A 54 6.80 -16.44 -0.08
N SER A 55 5.95 -15.42 -0.19
CA SER A 55 5.65 -14.53 0.92
C SER A 55 4.16 -14.27 1.00
N VAL A 56 3.68 -14.12 2.22
CA VAL A 56 2.32 -13.70 2.54
C VAL A 56 2.39 -12.60 3.58
N GLY A 57 1.46 -11.66 3.55
CA GLY A 57 1.44 -10.61 4.54
C GLY A 57 0.26 -9.68 4.44
N LEU A 58 0.27 -8.73 5.37
CA LEU A 58 -0.69 -7.65 5.50
C LEU A 58 0.07 -6.33 5.57
N LEU A 59 -0.52 -5.28 5.00
CA LEU A 59 -0.06 -3.91 5.18
C LEU A 59 -1.26 -3.01 5.46
N GLY A 60 -1.05 -1.98 6.26
CA GLY A 60 -2.05 -1.01 6.67
C GLY A 60 -1.48 0.40 6.73
N VAL A 61 -2.25 1.38 6.25
CA VAL A 61 -2.06 2.80 6.53
C VAL A 61 -3.32 3.26 7.24
N LEU A 62 -3.17 3.71 8.49
CA LEU A 62 -4.30 4.13 9.31
C LEU A 62 -4.20 5.63 9.55
N SER A 63 -5.30 6.36 9.40
CA SER A 63 -5.28 7.81 9.57
C SER A 63 -5.22 8.27 11.02
N GLY A 64 -5.67 7.42 11.95
CA GLY A 64 -6.15 7.88 13.25
C GLY A 64 -7.49 8.59 13.15
N ASP A 65 -7.95 9.18 14.26
CA ASP A 65 -9.20 9.93 14.30
C ASP A 65 -9.01 11.32 13.68
N ILE A 66 -9.80 11.63 12.65
CA ILE A 66 -9.81 12.93 11.97
C ILE A 66 -11.05 13.70 12.42
N GLU A 67 -10.89 14.94 12.89
CA GLU A 67 -12.01 15.81 13.22
C GLU A 67 -12.79 16.24 11.97
N GLU A 68 -14.12 16.05 12.00
CA GLU A 68 -15.00 16.53 10.94
C GLU A 68 -15.19 18.05 11.05
N THR A 69 -14.96 18.78 9.95
CA THR A 69 -15.18 20.24 9.87
C THR A 69 -16.15 20.56 8.73
N THR A 70 -16.95 21.61 8.90
CA THR A 70 -17.86 22.13 7.86
C THR A 70 -17.68 23.64 7.72
N GLU A 71 -18.20 24.24 6.64
CA GLU A 71 -18.14 25.71 6.46
C GLU A 71 -18.77 26.47 7.64
N LEU A 72 -19.81 25.91 8.26
CA LEU A 72 -20.48 26.50 9.42
C LEU A 72 -19.78 26.18 10.75
N GLN A 73 -18.97 25.11 10.78
CA GLN A 73 -18.26 24.63 11.97
C GLN A 73 -16.79 24.32 11.63
N PRO A 74 -15.95 25.36 11.40
CA PRO A 74 -14.55 25.18 11.01
C PRO A 74 -13.64 24.71 12.16
N LEU A 75 -14.11 24.81 13.42
CA LEU A 75 -13.41 24.33 14.61
C LEU A 75 -13.83 22.92 15.03
N GLY A 76 -14.54 22.20 14.15
CA GLY A 76 -15.03 20.85 14.41
C GLY A 76 -16.54 20.80 14.66
N THR A 77 -17.17 19.73 14.17
CA THR A 77 -18.58 19.41 14.43
C THR A 77 -18.78 18.64 15.73
N GLY A 78 -17.69 18.17 16.36
CA GLY A 78 -17.70 17.24 17.49
C GLY A 78 -17.77 15.76 17.08
N ARG A 79 -17.75 15.46 15.77
CA ARG A 79 -17.62 14.11 15.22
C ARG A 79 -16.22 13.88 14.68
N THR A 80 -15.80 12.62 14.68
CA THR A 80 -14.57 12.17 14.03
C THR A 80 -14.88 11.12 12.96
N PHE A 81 -13.98 10.99 12.00
CA PHE A 81 -14.01 9.92 11.00
C PHE A 81 -12.60 9.37 10.77
N THR A 82 -12.49 8.23 10.11
CA THR A 82 -11.19 7.61 9.77
C THR A 82 -11.08 7.37 8.27
N ALA A 83 -9.84 7.36 7.78
CA ALA A 83 -9.46 7.03 6.42
C ALA A 83 -8.34 5.99 6.47
N ASN A 84 -8.68 4.71 6.26
CA ASN A 84 -7.72 3.62 6.39
C ASN A 84 -7.62 2.83 5.09
N ASP A 85 -6.39 2.41 4.79
CA ASP A 85 -6.07 1.52 3.68
C ASP A 85 -5.47 0.23 4.23
N PHE A 86 -6.00 -0.91 3.80
CA PHE A 86 -5.50 -2.23 4.14
C PHE A 86 -5.25 -3.03 2.87
N ALA A 87 -4.18 -3.83 2.85
CA ALA A 87 -4.00 -4.82 1.79
C ALA A 87 -3.44 -6.13 2.32
N GLY A 88 -4.06 -7.24 1.90
CA GLY A 88 -3.50 -8.57 2.03
C GLY A 88 -2.79 -8.96 0.74
N PHE A 89 -1.64 -9.63 0.84
CA PHE A 89 -0.84 -9.97 -0.33
C PHE A 89 -0.23 -11.36 -0.31
N LEU A 90 -0.03 -11.89 -1.52
CA LEU A 90 0.77 -13.07 -1.81
C LEU A 90 1.84 -12.69 -2.83
N SER A 91 3.09 -13.04 -2.53
CA SER A 91 4.24 -12.74 -3.39
C SER A 91 5.04 -13.99 -3.69
N PHE A 92 5.62 -14.01 -4.88
CA PHE A 92 6.58 -15.03 -5.30
C PHE A 92 7.78 -14.36 -5.95
N ALA A 93 8.99 -14.79 -5.58
CA ALA A 93 10.22 -14.28 -6.13
C ALA A 93 11.23 -15.41 -6.35
N ARG A 94 12.06 -15.27 -7.40
CA ARG A 94 13.06 -16.28 -7.75
C ARG A 94 14.30 -15.64 -8.36
N SER A 95 15.46 -16.14 -7.97
CA SER A 95 16.71 -15.89 -8.69
C SER A 95 16.70 -16.73 -9.97
N ILE A 96 16.65 -16.05 -11.10
CA ILE A 96 16.60 -16.66 -12.44
C ILE A 96 18.02 -16.95 -12.93
N THR A 97 18.97 -16.09 -12.57
CA THR A 97 20.42 -16.30 -12.77
C THR A 97 21.17 -15.81 -11.52
N ASP A 98 22.48 -16.02 -11.47
CA ASP A 98 23.34 -15.52 -10.39
C ASP A 98 23.31 -13.99 -10.24
N LYS A 99 22.88 -13.29 -11.30
CA LYS A 99 22.84 -11.82 -11.35
C LYS A 99 21.43 -11.25 -11.46
N PHE A 100 20.42 -12.07 -11.77
CA PHE A 100 19.07 -11.59 -12.07
C PHE A 100 18.03 -12.30 -11.24
N SER A 101 17.21 -11.50 -10.55
CA SER A 101 16.07 -11.97 -9.76
C SER A 101 14.81 -11.26 -10.22
N GLY A 102 13.71 -12.01 -10.27
CA GLY A 102 12.38 -11.50 -10.57
C GLY A 102 11.40 -11.83 -9.45
N GLY A 103 10.34 -11.05 -9.34
CA GLY A 103 9.25 -11.34 -8.43
C GLY A 103 7.95 -10.66 -8.83
N GLY A 104 6.85 -11.17 -8.30
CA GLY A 104 5.52 -10.62 -8.50
C GLY A 104 4.67 -10.77 -7.26
N THR A 105 3.72 -9.87 -7.08
CA THR A 105 2.79 -9.86 -5.95
C THR A 105 1.38 -9.64 -6.46
N ILE A 106 0.43 -10.38 -5.90
CA ILE A 106 -1.00 -10.08 -5.99
C ILE A 106 -1.47 -9.53 -4.65
N LYS A 107 -2.28 -8.48 -4.70
CA LYS A 107 -2.81 -7.78 -3.52
C LYS A 107 -4.32 -7.66 -3.63
N TYR A 108 -5.01 -7.88 -2.53
CA TYR A 108 -6.38 -7.46 -2.34
C TYR A 108 -6.36 -6.24 -1.44
N VAL A 109 -6.78 -5.10 -1.99
CA VAL A 109 -6.77 -3.78 -1.35
C VAL A 109 -8.17 -3.44 -0.91
N MET A 110 -8.30 -2.91 0.30
CA MET A 110 -9.53 -2.37 0.87
C MET A 110 -9.24 -0.98 1.41
N GLN A 111 -10.09 -0.02 1.09
CA GLN A 111 -10.02 1.33 1.60
C GLN A 111 -11.34 1.67 2.28
N ASN A 112 -11.26 2.41 3.38
CA ASN A 112 -12.42 3.03 4.01
C ASN A 112 -12.17 4.52 4.20
N ILE A 113 -13.21 5.34 4.00
CA ILE A 113 -13.20 6.76 4.32
C ILE A 113 -14.57 7.09 4.93
N ASP A 114 -14.61 7.33 6.24
CA ASP A 114 -15.87 7.44 7.01
C ASP A 114 -16.82 6.25 6.73
N LYS A 115 -17.91 6.49 6.00
CA LYS A 115 -18.91 5.48 5.60
C LYS A 115 -18.71 4.90 4.20
N LEU A 116 -17.69 5.37 3.49
CA LEU A 116 -17.35 4.88 2.15
C LEU A 116 -16.35 3.74 2.24
N THR A 117 -16.55 2.74 1.39
CA THR A 117 -15.64 1.60 1.26
C THR A 117 -15.33 1.35 -0.20
N ALA A 118 -14.10 0.95 -0.50
CA ALA A 118 -13.68 0.55 -1.82
C ALA A 118 -12.79 -0.68 -1.72
N SER A 119 -12.85 -1.57 -2.70
CA SER A 119 -11.92 -2.69 -2.77
C SER A 119 -11.51 -3.02 -4.19
N GLY A 120 -10.36 -3.67 -4.33
CA GLY A 120 -9.79 -3.99 -5.63
C GLY A 120 -8.66 -4.99 -5.56
N ILE A 121 -8.32 -5.55 -6.72
CA ILE A 121 -7.16 -6.41 -6.89
C ILE A 121 -6.08 -5.60 -7.62
N ALA A 122 -4.85 -5.70 -7.11
CA ALA A 122 -3.69 -5.06 -7.70
C ALA A 122 -2.53 -6.04 -7.84
N PHE A 123 -1.67 -5.76 -8.81
CA PHE A 123 -0.48 -6.55 -9.12
C PHE A 123 0.77 -5.68 -9.01
N ASP A 124 1.82 -6.25 -8.42
CA ASP A 124 3.16 -5.67 -8.43
C ASP A 124 4.12 -6.60 -9.17
N MET A 125 5.12 -6.03 -9.82
CA MET A 125 6.18 -6.75 -10.49
C MET A 125 7.52 -6.11 -10.15
N GLY A 126 8.54 -6.95 -10.00
CA GLY A 126 9.85 -6.53 -9.55
C GLY A 126 10.96 -7.27 -10.27
N ALA A 127 12.07 -6.59 -10.46
CA ALA A 127 13.31 -7.17 -10.94
C ALA A 127 14.51 -6.55 -10.23
N ILE A 128 15.57 -7.34 -10.05
CA ILE A 128 16.86 -6.91 -9.52
C ILE A 128 17.95 -7.50 -10.43
N TYR A 129 18.90 -6.65 -10.82
CA TYR A 129 20.07 -7.03 -11.61
C TYR A 129 21.35 -6.58 -10.90
N ASN A 130 22.22 -7.52 -10.56
CA ASN A 130 23.55 -7.26 -10.04
C ASN A 130 24.55 -7.17 -11.21
N VAL A 131 25.13 -5.99 -11.39
CA VAL A 131 26.06 -5.71 -12.49
C VAL A 131 27.40 -6.42 -12.27
N GLY A 132 27.83 -6.55 -11.00
CA GLY A 132 29.10 -7.18 -10.62
C GLY A 132 30.34 -6.37 -11.01
N LEU A 133 30.17 -5.06 -11.29
CA LEU A 133 31.23 -4.10 -11.58
C LEU A 133 31.01 -2.86 -10.69
N PHE A 134 32.09 -2.12 -10.39
CA PHE A 134 32.05 -0.90 -9.57
C PHE A 134 31.39 -1.08 -8.19
N TYR A 135 32.11 -1.69 -7.24
CA TYR A 135 31.63 -1.87 -5.85
C TYR A 135 30.26 -2.58 -5.76
N ASP A 136 30.05 -3.63 -6.55
CA ASP A 136 28.80 -4.43 -6.59
C ASP A 136 27.53 -3.62 -6.89
N LEU A 137 27.61 -2.75 -7.89
CA LEU A 137 26.45 -2.01 -8.39
C LEU A 137 25.26 -2.94 -8.64
N THR A 138 24.13 -2.62 -8.01
CA THR A 138 22.86 -3.33 -8.16
C THR A 138 21.78 -2.38 -8.65
N ILE A 139 21.05 -2.80 -9.68
CA ILE A 139 19.95 -2.05 -10.28
C ILE A 139 18.65 -2.77 -9.93
N GLY A 140 17.65 -2.01 -9.49
CA GLY A 140 16.33 -2.54 -9.15
C GLY A 140 15.24 -1.85 -9.96
N PHE A 141 14.27 -2.62 -10.42
CA PHE A 141 13.08 -2.16 -11.12
C PHE A 141 11.83 -2.66 -10.39
N SER A 142 10.81 -1.81 -10.27
CA SER A 142 9.56 -2.18 -9.60
C SER A 142 8.40 -1.40 -10.21
N ILE A 143 7.34 -2.12 -10.58
CA ILE A 143 6.03 -1.58 -10.93
C ILE A 143 5.07 -2.03 -9.84
N LYS A 144 4.28 -1.11 -9.29
CA LYS A 144 3.35 -1.39 -8.20
C LYS A 144 1.94 -0.91 -8.52
N ASN A 145 0.97 -1.55 -7.88
CA ASN A 145 -0.44 -1.20 -7.89
C ASN A 145 -1.05 -1.21 -9.30
N PHE A 146 -0.62 -2.13 -10.16
CA PHE A 146 -1.23 -2.30 -11.47
C PHE A 146 -2.55 -3.06 -11.31
N GLY A 147 -3.68 -2.38 -11.50
CA GLY A 147 -5.02 -2.93 -11.28
C GLY A 147 -6.09 -2.05 -11.91
N GLY A 148 -7.35 -2.50 -11.86
CA GLY A 148 -8.50 -1.68 -12.26
C GLY A 148 -8.79 -0.60 -11.22
N ASP A 149 -9.52 0.43 -11.64
CA ASP A 149 -9.98 1.49 -10.73
C ASP A 149 -10.90 0.90 -9.65
N MET A 150 -10.68 1.33 -8.41
CA MET A 150 -11.57 1.00 -7.29
C MET A 150 -12.70 2.02 -7.24
N ASN A 151 -13.93 1.53 -7.11
CA ASN A 151 -15.09 2.39 -6.92
C ASN A 151 -15.48 2.40 -5.45
N TYR A 152 -15.73 3.60 -4.92
CA TYR A 152 -16.27 3.74 -3.58
C TYR A 152 -17.77 3.45 -3.60
N GLU A 153 -18.21 2.67 -2.61
CA GLU A 153 -19.60 2.34 -2.32
C GLU A 153 -19.88 2.73 -0.86
N GLY A 154 -21.06 3.29 -0.60
CA GLY A 154 -21.47 3.71 0.74
C GLY A 154 -22.49 4.84 0.76
N GLU A 155 -22.95 5.19 1.97
CA GLU A 155 -23.80 6.36 2.18
C GLU A 155 -23.05 7.65 1.83
N ASN A 156 -23.76 8.68 1.35
CA ASN A 156 -23.23 10.01 1.00
C ASN A 156 -22.38 10.14 -0.29
N LEU A 157 -22.41 9.18 -1.22
CA LEU A 157 -21.77 9.35 -2.56
C LEU A 157 -22.42 10.43 -3.45
N GLN A 158 -23.60 10.93 -3.06
CA GLN A 158 -24.29 12.04 -3.71
C GLN A 158 -24.91 12.95 -2.64
N GLU A 159 -24.20 14.00 -2.25
CA GLU A 159 -24.88 15.23 -1.85
C GLU A 159 -24.69 16.23 -2.98
N SER A 160 -25.63 16.22 -3.94
CA SER A 160 -25.88 17.43 -4.71
C SER A 160 -26.43 18.44 -3.70
N ILE A 161 -25.57 19.32 -3.16
CA ILE A 161 -26.05 20.51 -2.48
C ILE A 161 -26.86 21.27 -3.54
N GLN A 162 -28.18 21.10 -3.55
CA GLN A 162 -29.06 22.01 -4.25
C GLN A 162 -28.87 23.34 -3.53
N LEU A 163 -28.03 24.20 -4.10
CA LEU A 163 -27.95 25.59 -3.70
C LEU A 163 -29.39 26.12 -3.79
N SER A 164 -30.03 26.33 -2.63
CA SER A 164 -31.34 26.93 -2.57
C SER A 164 -31.26 28.29 -3.28
N ASP A 165 -32.09 28.48 -4.32
CA ASP A 165 -32.19 29.69 -5.17
C ASP A 165 -32.49 31.00 -4.39
N ASN A 166 -32.46 30.98 -3.06
CA ASN A 166 -32.75 32.11 -2.19
C ASN A 166 -31.60 33.13 -2.07
N PHE A 167 -30.43 32.88 -2.67
CA PHE A 167 -29.35 33.89 -2.71
C PHE A 167 -29.52 34.96 -3.80
N SER A 168 -30.50 34.86 -4.70
CA SER A 168 -30.67 35.84 -5.79
C SER A 168 -31.61 37.02 -5.51
N LYS A 169 -32.21 37.17 -4.32
CA LYS A 169 -33.08 38.33 -4.02
C LYS A 169 -32.90 38.91 -2.63
N LYS A 170 -31.68 39.41 -2.34
CA LYS A 170 -31.53 40.43 -1.29
C LYS A 170 -30.34 41.36 -1.54
N ARG A 171 -30.36 42.10 -2.64
CA ARG A 171 -29.70 43.40 -2.73
C ARG A 171 -30.60 44.38 -3.49
N MET A 172 -30.89 45.47 -2.77
CA MET A 172 -31.45 46.79 -3.11
C MET A 172 -31.97 47.02 -4.54
#